data_AF-A0AAD5U651-F1
#
_entry.id   AF-A0AAD5U651-F1
#
_cell.length_a   1.000
_cell.length_b   1.000
_cell.length_c   1.000
_cell.angle_alpha   90.00
_cell.angle_beta   90.00
_cell.angle_gamma   90.00
#
_symmetry.space_group_name_H-M   'P 1'
#
loop_
_entity.id
_entity.type
_entity.pdbx_description
1 polymer ?
#
loop_
_entity_poly.entity_id
_entity_poly.type
_entity_poly.pdbx_seq_one_letter_code
_entity_poly.pdbx_strand_id
1 'polypeptide(L)'
;MFQQSFPCNEQFQSPYYEPVIQFSKYHKTEMELEKLRLIGDEICEKAVTFIETIKNSDISNSNCPLKFRNTLNLMRAHIENESNPNLDVVDFLSGVSTIPEWVDFSQIERGQFSLIKYSFPTLCLSLLHSSLVGGVSSPKINAVLISTGYLSGSLTFQRLIETTHWLIDIMKPGSLVPGRKGWRSTISVRILHEKVRQTIKRKISRKDSAFDSDFPVSKRKKSNYDIQKYGVPINQEDMIATALSFFGIYFDTFPRRLGIVLQERELLDILAVWR
;
A
#
# COMPACT_ATOMS: atom_id res chain seq x y z
N MET A 1 1.83 1.72 30.24
CA MET A 1 3.19 2.24 30.51
C MET A 1 4.14 1.05 30.51
N PHE A 2 4.56 0.60 29.33
CA PHE A 2 5.60 -0.42 29.16
C PHE A 2 6.39 -0.05 27.90
N GLN A 3 7.18 1.03 28.00
CA GLN A 3 8.35 1.21 27.15
C GLN A 3 9.53 0.64 27.94
N GLN A 4 9.79 -0.66 27.78
CA GLN A 4 11.14 -1.14 28.02
C GLN A 4 11.91 -0.88 26.73
N SER A 5 12.69 0.20 26.72
CA SER A 5 13.79 0.36 25.79
C SER A 5 14.78 -0.77 26.08
N PHE A 6 14.92 -1.71 25.15
CA PHE A 6 16.02 -2.66 25.20
C PHE A 6 17.31 -1.89 24.85
N PRO A 7 18.28 -1.77 25.77
CA PRO A 7 19.57 -1.20 25.42
C PRO A 7 20.20 -2.10 24.34
N CYS A 8 20.66 -1.49 23.25
CA CYS A 8 21.22 -2.15 22.07
C CYS A 8 22.50 -3.00 22.35
N ASN A 9 22.93 -3.12 23.61
CA ASN A 9 24.20 -3.71 24.02
C ASN A 9 24.12 -4.75 25.15
N GLU A 10 22.94 -5.15 25.63
CA GLU A 10 22.85 -6.29 26.54
C GLU A 10 22.72 -7.60 25.75
N GLN A 11 23.85 -8.31 25.63
CA GLN A 11 23.88 -9.67 25.08
C GLN A 11 23.07 -10.58 26.00
N PHE A 12 21.83 -10.87 25.64
CA PHE A 12 21.03 -11.89 26.31
C PHE A 12 21.60 -13.27 25.96
N GLN A 13 22.56 -13.76 26.74
CA GLN A 13 23.10 -15.12 26.60
C GLN A 13 22.10 -16.09 27.22
N SER A 14 21.40 -16.86 26.37
CA SER A 14 20.61 -17.99 26.84
C SER A 14 21.56 -19.08 27.36
N PRO A 15 21.34 -19.66 28.55
CA PRO A 15 22.19 -20.73 29.09
C PRO A 15 22.10 -22.04 28.29
N TYR A 16 21.22 -22.10 27.28
CA TYR A 16 21.00 -23.30 26.45
C TYR A 16 21.46 -23.13 24.99
N TYR A 17 21.57 -21.90 24.49
CA TYR A 17 21.92 -21.62 23.11
C TYR A 17 22.67 -20.28 23.06
N GLU A 18 23.79 -20.20 22.34
CA GLU A 18 24.30 -18.91 21.86
C GLU A 18 23.62 -18.63 20.51
N PRO A 19 22.53 -17.85 20.44
CA PRO A 19 21.97 -17.48 19.16
C PRO A 19 22.97 -16.55 18.46
N VAL A 20 23.79 -17.10 17.58
CA VAL A 20 24.58 -16.29 16.65
C VAL A 20 23.60 -15.76 15.61
N ILE A 21 23.11 -14.55 15.82
CA ILE A 21 22.30 -13.83 14.83
C ILE A 21 23.22 -13.45 13.68
N GLN A 22 23.13 -14.18 12.56
CA GLN A 22 23.85 -13.86 11.33
C GLN A 22 22.94 -13.08 10.39
N PHE A 23 23.27 -11.81 10.18
CA PHE A 23 22.59 -11.00 9.19
C PHE A 23 23.05 -11.39 7.79
N SER A 24 22.08 -11.58 6.88
CA SER A 24 22.41 -11.78 5.46
C SER A 24 22.97 -10.49 4.86
N LYS A 25 23.65 -10.59 3.72
CA LYS A 25 24.10 -9.42 2.93
C LYS A 25 22.97 -8.48 2.46
N TYR A 26 21.72 -8.91 2.58
CA TYR A 26 20.53 -8.13 2.23
C TYR A 26 19.88 -7.45 3.43
N HIS A 27 20.38 -7.70 4.64
CA HIS A 27 19.89 -7.04 5.84
C HIS A 27 20.14 -5.53 5.75
N LYS A 28 19.11 -4.73 6.03
CA LYS A 28 19.20 -3.28 6.11
C LYS A 28 19.27 -2.86 7.58
N THR A 29 20.23 -2.01 7.88
CA THR A 29 20.37 -1.37 9.20
C THR A 29 19.22 -0.39 9.45
N GLU A 30 19.00 -0.02 10.72
CA GLU A 30 18.01 0.99 11.11
C GLU A 30 18.20 2.31 10.34
N MET A 31 19.44 2.79 10.23
CA MET A 31 19.76 4.03 9.50
C MET A 31 19.42 3.94 8.00
N GLU A 32 19.54 2.76 7.39
CA GLU A 32 19.18 2.56 5.99
C GLU A 32 17.66 2.50 5.80
N LEU A 33 16.94 1.89 6.75
CA LEU A 33 15.47 1.85 6.75
C LEU A 33 14.87 3.22 7.02
N GLU A 34 15.48 4.03 7.90
CA GLU A 34 15.02 5.39 8.22
C GLU A 34 14.92 6.27 6.97
N LYS A 35 15.85 6.11 6.01
CA LYS A 35 15.81 6.83 4.73
C LYS A 35 14.53 6.52 3.94
N LEU A 36 14.04 5.28 3.99
CA LEU A 36 12.83 4.86 3.27
C LEU A 36 11.55 5.45 3.88
N ARG A 37 11.58 5.87 5.16
CA ARG A 37 10.45 6.52 5.83
C ARG A 37 10.13 7.91 5.30
N LEU A 38 11.14 8.55 4.72
CA LEU A 38 11.04 9.90 4.18
C LEU A 38 10.65 9.89 2.70
N ILE A 39 10.51 8.71 2.09
CA ILE A 39 10.21 8.56 0.67
C ILE A 39 8.73 8.20 0.50
N GLY A 40 8.00 9.07 -0.20
CA GLY A 40 6.62 8.83 -0.66
C GLY A 40 6.58 8.22 -2.07
N ASP A 41 5.76 8.78 -2.95
CA ASP A 41 5.63 8.38 -4.35
C ASP A 41 5.54 9.63 -5.24
N GLU A 42 6.68 10.27 -5.49
CA GLU A 42 6.74 11.56 -6.19
C GLU A 42 6.15 11.50 -7.61
N ILE A 43 6.40 10.40 -8.34
CA ILE A 43 5.88 10.20 -9.70
C ILE A 43 4.35 10.15 -9.67
N CYS A 44 3.77 9.42 -8.71
CA CYS A 44 2.32 9.39 -8.54
C CYS A 44 1.77 10.74 -8.01
N GLU A 45 2.48 11.42 -7.11
CA GLU A 45 2.07 12.72 -6.54
C GLU A 45 1.87 13.76 -7.65
N LYS A 46 2.86 13.91 -8.55
CA LYS A 46 2.79 14.88 -9.65
C LYS A 46 1.62 14.59 -10.60
N ALA A 47 1.49 13.34 -11.05
CA ALA A 47 0.43 12.92 -11.96
C ALA A 47 -0.98 13.08 -11.33
N VAL A 48 -1.16 12.70 -10.06
CA VAL A 48 -2.45 12.84 -9.36
C VAL A 48 -2.79 14.31 -9.15
N THR A 49 -1.82 15.15 -8.76
CA THR A 49 -2.04 16.59 -8.53
C THR A 49 -2.48 17.31 -9.81
N PHE A 50 -1.89 16.95 -10.96
CA PHE A 50 -2.30 17.50 -12.24
C PHE A 50 -3.75 17.13 -12.58
N ILE A 51 -4.11 15.85 -12.48
CA ILE A 51 -5.48 15.38 -12.78
C ILE A 51 -6.52 15.96 -11.81
N GLU A 52 -6.17 16.15 -10.54
CA GLU A 52 -7.05 16.83 -9.58
C GLU A 52 -7.27 18.31 -9.93
N THR A 53 -6.27 18.99 -10.50
CA THR A 53 -6.40 20.36 -11.00
C THR A 53 -7.41 20.44 -12.16
N ILE A 54 -7.30 19.55 -13.16
CA ILE A 54 -8.26 19.47 -14.29
C ILE A 54 -9.68 19.21 -13.78
N LYS A 55 -9.83 18.25 -12.85
CA LYS A 55 -11.14 17.91 -12.30
C LYS A 55 -11.82 19.11 -11.63
N ASN A 56 -11.06 19.92 -10.91
CA ASN A 56 -11.60 21.08 -10.21
C ASN A 56 -11.94 22.23 -11.17
N SER A 57 -11.21 22.40 -12.29
CA SER A 57 -11.57 23.38 -13.31
C SER A 57 -12.84 22.99 -14.07
N ASP A 58 -13.03 21.72 -14.39
CA ASP A 58 -14.23 21.24 -15.13
C ASP A 58 -15.51 21.31 -14.31
N ILE A 59 -15.43 21.11 -12.98
CA ILE A 59 -16.57 21.24 -12.06
C ILE A 59 -17.11 22.68 -12.05
N SER A 60 -16.27 23.68 -12.36
CA SER A 60 -16.70 25.08 -12.43
C SER A 60 -17.49 25.43 -13.70
N ASN A 61 -17.51 24.54 -14.71
CA ASN A 61 -17.98 24.89 -16.06
C ASN A 61 -19.10 24.01 -16.67
N SER A 62 -19.61 22.94 -16.05
CA SER A 62 -20.82 22.26 -16.61
C SER A 62 -21.52 21.24 -15.70
N ASN A 63 -22.84 21.07 -15.97
CA ASN A 63 -23.81 20.07 -15.47
C ASN A 63 -23.44 18.60 -15.85
N CYS A 64 -22.22 18.13 -15.58
CA CYS A 64 -21.82 16.76 -15.86
C CYS A 64 -21.99 15.87 -14.61
N PRO A 65 -22.73 14.74 -14.65
CA PRO A 65 -22.95 13.88 -13.50
C PRO A 65 -21.69 13.04 -13.18
N LEU A 66 -20.67 13.69 -12.63
CA LEU A 66 -19.38 13.07 -12.29
C LEU A 66 -19.41 12.48 -10.87
N LYS A 67 -20.22 11.44 -10.67
CA LYS A 67 -20.01 10.49 -9.56
C LYS A 67 -19.14 9.33 -10.07
N PHE A 68 -17.90 9.30 -9.59
CA PHE A 68 -16.95 8.18 -9.67
C PHE A 68 -16.46 7.78 -11.09
N ARG A 69 -15.44 8.48 -11.59
CA ARG A 69 -14.47 7.88 -12.53
C ARG A 69 -13.11 7.67 -11.85
N ASN A 70 -12.55 6.49 -12.09
CA ASN A 70 -11.21 6.04 -11.67
C ASN A 70 -10.15 7.01 -12.23
N THR A 71 -9.32 7.61 -11.37
CA THR A 71 -8.25 8.57 -11.76
C THR A 71 -7.33 8.01 -12.84
N LEU A 72 -7.09 6.69 -12.84
CA LEU A 72 -6.32 6.02 -13.89
C LEU A 72 -6.96 6.18 -15.28
N ASN A 73 -8.29 6.11 -15.37
CA ASN A 73 -9.00 6.29 -16.65
C ASN A 73 -8.94 7.74 -17.13
N LEU A 74 -8.94 8.71 -16.20
CA LEU A 74 -8.76 10.13 -16.56
C LEU A 74 -7.34 10.38 -17.09
N MET A 75 -6.32 9.81 -16.45
CA MET A 75 -4.93 9.88 -16.94
C MET A 75 -4.80 9.30 -18.35
N ARG A 76 -5.45 8.17 -18.63
CA ARG A 76 -5.43 7.54 -19.96
C ARG A 76 -6.17 8.39 -21.00
N ALA A 77 -7.37 8.86 -20.67
CA ALA A 77 -8.13 9.74 -21.54
C ALA A 77 -7.38 11.06 -21.82
N HIS A 78 -6.61 11.58 -20.86
CA HIS A 78 -5.76 12.75 -21.03
C HIS A 78 -4.69 12.51 -22.11
N ILE A 79 -3.98 11.37 -22.04
CA ILE A 79 -2.98 11.02 -23.05
C ILE A 79 -3.62 10.77 -24.44
N GLU A 80 -4.82 10.21 -24.49
CA GLU A 80 -5.50 9.88 -25.74
C GLU A 80 -6.11 11.10 -26.47
N ASN A 81 -6.60 12.09 -25.72
CA ASN A 81 -7.37 13.21 -26.30
C ASN A 81 -6.56 14.50 -26.49
N GLU A 82 -5.45 14.67 -25.77
CA GLU A 82 -4.66 15.90 -25.82
C GLU A 82 -3.52 15.80 -26.83
N SER A 83 -3.35 16.84 -27.66
CA SER A 83 -2.24 16.90 -28.62
C SER A 83 -0.87 17.09 -27.95
N ASN A 84 -0.84 17.69 -26.76
CA ASN A 84 0.36 17.88 -25.96
C ASN A 84 0.08 17.46 -24.49
N PRO A 85 0.14 16.15 -24.18
CA PRO A 85 -0.19 15.66 -22.85
C PRO A 85 0.85 16.11 -21.81
N ASN A 86 0.42 16.24 -20.55
CA ASN A 86 1.31 16.64 -19.47
C ASN A 86 2.35 15.53 -19.21
N LEU A 87 3.62 15.93 -19.09
CA LEU A 87 4.75 15.01 -18.95
C LEU A 87 4.66 14.15 -17.69
N ASP A 88 4.20 14.69 -16.56
CA ASP A 88 4.09 13.91 -15.31
C ASP A 88 3.09 12.75 -15.44
N VAL A 89 2.00 12.94 -16.19
CA VAL A 89 1.02 11.87 -16.49
C VAL A 89 1.63 10.84 -17.42
N VAL A 90 2.41 11.27 -18.42
CA VAL A 90 3.11 10.38 -19.36
C VAL A 90 4.17 9.55 -18.62
N ASP A 91 4.97 10.17 -17.77
CA ASP A 91 6.01 9.51 -16.96
C ASP A 91 5.40 8.49 -16.00
N PHE A 92 4.30 8.83 -15.34
CA PHE A 92 3.59 7.89 -14.47
C PHE A 92 3.04 6.69 -15.27
N LEU A 93 2.34 6.92 -16.38
CA LEU A 93 1.70 5.86 -17.15
C LEU A 93 2.71 4.98 -17.90
N SER A 94 3.81 5.56 -18.40
CA SER A 94 4.91 4.80 -18.97
C SER A 94 5.61 3.98 -17.90
N GLY A 95 5.94 4.57 -16.74
CA GLY A 95 6.59 3.88 -15.63
C GLY A 95 5.83 2.66 -15.11
N VAL A 96 4.50 2.72 -15.02
CA VAL A 96 3.67 1.57 -14.59
C VAL A 96 3.42 0.55 -15.71
N SER A 97 3.69 0.90 -16.96
CA SER A 97 3.53 0.02 -18.12
C SER A 97 4.84 -0.64 -18.54
N THR A 98 5.99 -0.10 -18.12
CA THR A 98 7.32 -0.67 -18.33
C THR A 98 7.47 -1.95 -17.52
N ILE A 99 7.79 -3.04 -18.21
CA ILE A 99 7.97 -4.36 -17.60
C ILE A 99 9.46 -4.51 -17.24
N PRO A 100 9.82 -4.73 -15.97
CA PRO A 100 11.20 -5.01 -15.59
C PRO A 100 11.74 -6.29 -16.24
N GLU A 101 13.04 -6.30 -16.57
CA GLU A 101 13.68 -7.44 -17.27
C GLU A 101 13.60 -8.78 -16.53
N TRP A 102 13.48 -8.74 -15.20
CA TRP A 102 13.40 -9.93 -14.36
C TRP A 102 11.98 -10.53 -14.29
N VAL A 103 10.97 -9.89 -14.89
CA VAL A 103 9.58 -10.36 -14.84
C VAL A 103 9.38 -11.53 -15.81
N ASP A 104 9.07 -12.70 -15.25
CA ASP A 104 8.56 -13.86 -15.97
C ASP A 104 7.05 -14.00 -15.71
N PHE A 105 6.22 -13.68 -16.71
CA PHE A 105 4.76 -13.81 -16.57
C PHE A 105 4.31 -15.26 -16.41
N SER A 106 5.03 -16.22 -16.97
CA SER A 106 4.73 -17.64 -16.76
C SER A 106 5.06 -18.06 -15.33
N GLN A 107 6.08 -17.47 -14.70
CA GLN A 107 6.35 -17.64 -13.27
C GLN A 107 5.23 -17.06 -12.41
N ILE A 108 4.83 -15.83 -12.69
CA ILE A 108 3.74 -15.15 -11.99
C ILE A 108 2.44 -15.96 -12.11
N GLU A 109 2.13 -16.46 -13.31
CA GLU A 109 0.90 -17.22 -13.54
C GLU A 109 0.87 -18.53 -12.72
N ARG A 110 2.00 -19.25 -12.63
CA ARG A 110 2.11 -20.41 -11.72
C ARG A 110 1.90 -20.02 -10.26
N GLY A 111 2.49 -18.91 -9.83
CA GLY A 111 2.28 -18.37 -8.48
C GLY A 111 0.81 -18.03 -8.22
N GLN A 112 0.13 -17.43 -9.19
CA GLN A 112 -1.31 -17.13 -9.13
C GLN A 112 -2.15 -18.41 -9.00
N PHE A 113 -1.81 -19.49 -9.70
CA PHE A 113 -2.45 -20.80 -9.49
C PHE A 113 -2.23 -21.34 -8.09
N SER A 114 -1.04 -21.22 -7.52
CA SER A 114 -0.77 -21.60 -6.13
C SER A 114 -1.57 -20.76 -5.13
N LEU A 115 -1.68 -19.44 -5.36
CA LEU A 115 -2.54 -18.58 -4.55
C LEU A 115 -4.01 -19.01 -4.63
N ILE A 116 -4.52 -19.37 -5.81
CA ILE A 116 -5.90 -19.87 -5.97
C ILE A 116 -6.10 -21.19 -5.25
N LYS A 117 -5.16 -22.13 -5.39
CA LYS A 117 -5.19 -23.44 -4.74
C LYS A 117 -5.33 -23.30 -3.22
N TYR A 118 -4.66 -22.30 -2.64
CA TYR A 118 -4.71 -21.98 -1.22
C TYR A 118 -5.57 -20.74 -0.92
N SER A 119 -6.55 -20.42 -1.78
CA SER A 119 -7.30 -19.15 -1.74
C SER A 119 -7.94 -18.84 -0.40
N PHE A 120 -8.53 -19.83 0.27
CA PHE A 120 -9.14 -19.62 1.61
C PHE A 120 -8.09 -19.23 2.67
N PRO A 121 -7.04 -20.02 2.95
CA PRO A 121 -6.00 -19.60 3.89
C PRO A 121 -5.23 -18.36 3.42
N THR A 122 -4.99 -18.21 2.11
CA THR A 122 -4.40 -16.99 1.53
C THR A 122 -5.24 -15.76 1.87
N LEU A 123 -6.53 -15.72 1.53
CA LEU A 123 -7.36 -14.55 1.75
C LEU A 123 -7.65 -14.31 3.23
N CYS A 124 -8.07 -15.35 3.96
CA CYS A 124 -8.50 -15.20 5.35
C CYS A 124 -7.33 -14.97 6.31
N LEU A 125 -6.21 -15.70 6.18
CA LEU A 125 -5.11 -15.60 7.15
C LEU A 125 -4.14 -14.47 6.81
N SER A 126 -3.87 -14.21 5.52
CA SER A 126 -3.03 -13.05 5.16
C SER A 126 -3.73 -11.75 5.54
N LEU A 127 -5.03 -11.63 5.26
CA LEU A 127 -5.78 -10.43 5.59
C LEU A 127 -6.12 -10.38 7.07
N LEU A 128 -6.92 -11.30 7.61
CA LEU A 128 -7.54 -11.14 8.94
C LEU A 128 -6.61 -11.45 10.12
N HIS A 129 -5.54 -12.22 9.91
CA HIS A 129 -4.68 -12.69 11.02
C HIS A 129 -3.25 -12.12 10.99
N SER A 130 -2.66 -11.94 9.81
CA SER A 130 -1.27 -11.45 9.67
C SER A 130 -1.22 -9.96 9.36
N SER A 131 -1.61 -9.56 8.15
CA SER A 131 -1.41 -8.21 7.62
C SER A 131 -2.33 -7.18 8.29
N LEU A 132 -3.61 -7.48 8.48
CA LEU A 132 -4.52 -6.54 9.13
C LEU A 132 -4.20 -6.38 10.61
N VAL A 133 -4.14 -7.47 11.38
CA VAL A 133 -3.88 -7.41 12.83
C VAL A 133 -2.49 -6.83 13.09
N GLY A 134 -1.45 -7.35 12.44
CA GLY A 134 -0.09 -6.79 12.55
C GLY A 134 -0.03 -5.33 12.10
N GLY A 135 -0.73 -4.99 11.01
CA GLY A 135 -0.80 -3.63 10.48
C GLY A 135 -1.46 -2.64 11.44
N VAL A 136 -2.64 -2.97 12.01
CA VAL A 136 -3.32 -2.08 12.97
C VAL A 136 -2.60 -2.00 14.31
N SER A 137 -1.79 -3.00 14.66
CA SER A 137 -0.93 -2.97 15.84
C SER A 137 0.33 -2.09 15.66
N SER A 138 0.73 -1.76 14.43
CA SER A 138 1.84 -0.83 14.17
C SER A 138 1.43 0.62 14.46
N PRO A 139 2.11 1.34 15.37
CA PRO A 139 1.78 2.74 15.67
C PRO A 139 1.83 3.65 14.44
N LYS A 140 2.76 3.39 13.50
CA LYS A 140 2.92 4.16 12.26
C LYS A 140 1.71 4.00 11.34
N ILE A 141 1.35 2.76 11.03
CA ILE A 141 0.19 2.44 10.19
C ILE A 141 -1.08 2.95 10.87
N ASN A 142 -1.25 2.70 12.17
CA ASN A 142 -2.41 3.15 12.93
C ASN A 142 -2.57 4.68 12.94
N ALA A 143 -1.47 5.45 12.97
CA ALA A 143 -1.54 6.91 12.85
C ALA A 143 -2.15 7.37 11.51
N VAL A 144 -1.86 6.68 10.40
CA VAL A 144 -2.50 6.92 9.08
C VAL A 144 -3.99 6.56 9.13
N LEU A 145 -4.32 5.41 9.73
CA LEU A 145 -5.69 4.93 9.87
C LEU A 145 -6.58 5.88 10.68
N ILE A 146 -6.09 6.36 11.81
CA ILE A 146 -6.77 7.31 12.68
C ILE A 146 -6.91 8.66 11.97
N SER A 147 -5.88 9.12 11.28
CA SER A 147 -5.88 10.42 10.59
C SER A 147 -6.86 10.47 9.42
N THR A 148 -7.13 9.32 8.80
CA THR A 148 -8.08 9.20 7.69
C THR A 148 -9.49 8.84 8.16
N GLY A 149 -9.64 8.18 9.31
CA GLY A 149 -10.91 7.62 9.79
C GLY A 149 -11.35 6.37 9.01
N TYR A 150 -10.48 5.84 8.14
CA TYR A 150 -10.83 4.81 7.15
C TYR A 150 -10.95 3.39 7.73
N LEU A 151 -10.61 3.18 9.01
CA LEU A 151 -10.90 1.96 9.78
C LEU A 151 -11.70 2.28 11.05
N SER A 152 -12.56 3.30 10.98
CA SER A 152 -13.47 3.67 12.08
C SER A 152 -14.93 3.64 11.63
N GLY A 153 -15.81 3.13 12.50
CA GLY A 153 -17.26 3.11 12.26
C GLY A 153 -17.68 2.27 11.06
N SER A 154 -18.63 2.78 10.28
CA SER A 154 -19.25 2.07 9.15
C SER A 154 -18.33 1.84 7.95
N LEU A 155 -17.21 2.56 7.85
CA LEU A 155 -16.27 2.46 6.72
C LEU A 155 -15.31 1.27 6.83
N THR A 156 -15.17 0.68 8.02
CA THR A 156 -14.24 -0.43 8.27
C THR A 156 -14.56 -1.64 7.39
N PHE A 157 -15.83 -2.04 7.30
CA PHE A 157 -16.25 -3.19 6.51
C PHE A 157 -15.99 -2.97 5.01
N GLN A 158 -16.32 -1.78 4.51
CA GLN A 158 -16.05 -1.42 3.12
C GLN A 158 -14.57 -1.60 2.76
N ARG A 159 -13.67 -1.14 3.63
CA ARG A 159 -12.23 -1.24 3.37
C ARG A 159 -11.71 -2.69 3.37
N LEU A 160 -12.24 -3.54 4.25
CA LEU A 160 -11.91 -4.97 4.26
C LEU A 160 -12.31 -5.62 2.93
N ILE A 161 -13.49 -5.27 2.42
CA ILE A 161 -13.96 -5.73 1.11
C ILE A 161 -13.09 -5.17 -0.03
N GLU A 162 -12.70 -3.88 0.01
CA GLU A 162 -11.81 -3.29 -1.00
C GLU A 162 -10.46 -4.01 -1.06
N THR A 163 -9.86 -4.33 0.07
CA THR A 163 -8.58 -5.06 0.13
C THR A 163 -8.76 -6.51 -0.34
N THR A 164 -9.87 -7.16 0.05
CA THR A 164 -10.20 -8.52 -0.40
C THR A 164 -10.39 -8.58 -1.91
N HIS A 165 -11.10 -7.60 -2.49
CA HIS A 165 -11.27 -7.50 -3.94
C HIS A 165 -9.95 -7.28 -4.67
N TRP A 166 -9.07 -6.44 -4.13
CA TRP A 166 -7.72 -6.27 -4.69
C TRP A 166 -6.94 -7.59 -4.68
N LEU A 167 -6.96 -8.35 -3.57
CA LEU A 167 -6.32 -9.66 -3.51
C LEU A 167 -6.89 -10.62 -4.57
N ILE A 168 -8.21 -10.71 -4.70
CA ILE A 168 -8.86 -11.55 -5.72
C ILE A 168 -8.43 -11.14 -7.13
N ASP A 169 -8.32 -9.83 -7.39
CA ASP A 169 -7.91 -9.32 -8.70
C ASP A 169 -6.47 -9.72 -9.06
N ILE A 170 -5.53 -9.68 -8.12
CA ILE A 170 -4.13 -10.06 -8.36
C ILE A 170 -3.93 -11.58 -8.39
N MET A 171 -4.83 -12.38 -7.81
CA MET A 171 -4.74 -13.85 -7.83
C MET A 171 -5.19 -14.47 -9.16
N LYS A 172 -5.91 -13.73 -10.01
CA LYS A 172 -6.43 -14.27 -11.27
C LYS A 172 -5.29 -14.51 -12.28
N PRO A 173 -5.15 -15.70 -12.91
CA PRO A 173 -4.10 -16.00 -13.89
C PRO A 173 -4.04 -14.96 -15.01
N GLY A 174 -2.83 -14.44 -15.28
CA GLY A 174 -2.57 -13.43 -16.30
C GLY A 174 -3.12 -12.02 -15.99
N SER A 175 -3.70 -11.79 -14.80
CA SER A 175 -4.32 -10.51 -14.46
C SER A 175 -3.33 -9.36 -14.20
N LEU A 176 -2.05 -9.68 -13.98
CA LEU A 176 -0.98 -8.73 -13.68
C LEU A 176 -0.27 -8.19 -14.93
N VAL A 177 -0.59 -8.71 -16.12
CA VAL A 177 -0.11 -8.14 -17.39
C VAL A 177 -0.62 -6.70 -17.53
N PRO A 178 0.20 -5.73 -18.01
CA PRO A 178 -0.21 -4.34 -18.18
C PRO A 178 -1.57 -4.18 -18.88
N GLY A 179 -2.43 -3.35 -18.28
CA GLY A 179 -3.78 -3.12 -18.76
C GLY A 179 -4.82 -4.19 -18.39
N ARG A 180 -4.45 -5.32 -17.76
CA ARG A 180 -5.41 -6.31 -17.23
C ARG A 180 -5.93 -5.95 -15.84
N LYS A 181 -6.87 -6.74 -15.30
CA LYS A 181 -7.66 -6.37 -14.10
C LYS A 181 -6.80 -6.21 -12.84
N GLY A 182 -5.92 -7.16 -12.53
CA GLY A 182 -5.03 -7.13 -11.37
C GLY A 182 -4.04 -5.97 -11.42
N TRP A 183 -3.47 -5.71 -12.61
CA TRP A 183 -2.63 -4.55 -12.88
C TRP A 183 -3.36 -3.23 -12.63
N ARG A 184 -4.57 -3.06 -13.19
CA ARG A 184 -5.40 -1.85 -12.99
C ARG A 184 -5.78 -1.66 -11.52
N SER A 185 -6.12 -2.76 -10.84
CA SER A 185 -6.49 -2.76 -9.42
C SER A 185 -5.32 -2.29 -8.56
N THR A 186 -4.12 -2.83 -8.81
CA THR A 186 -2.88 -2.45 -8.10
C THR A 186 -2.49 -0.99 -8.33
N ILE A 187 -2.60 -0.48 -9.56
CA ILE A 187 -2.36 0.96 -9.83
C ILE A 187 -3.42 1.84 -9.17
N SER A 188 -4.67 1.38 -9.11
CA SER A 188 -5.73 2.11 -8.40
C SER A 188 -5.42 2.20 -6.91
N VAL A 189 -4.84 1.16 -6.29
CA VAL A 189 -4.34 1.19 -4.91
C VAL A 189 -3.16 2.16 -4.76
N ARG A 190 -2.20 2.17 -5.70
CA ARG A 190 -1.08 3.14 -5.71
C ARG A 190 -1.60 4.59 -5.72
N ILE A 191 -2.56 4.89 -6.59
CA ILE A 191 -3.22 6.21 -6.66
C ILE A 191 -4.02 6.52 -5.39
N LEU A 192 -4.71 5.52 -4.82
CA LEU A 192 -5.43 5.67 -3.55
C LEU A 192 -4.48 6.06 -2.42
N HIS A 193 -3.32 5.39 -2.31
CA HIS A 193 -2.30 5.72 -1.31
C HIS A 193 -1.84 7.16 -1.46
N GLU A 194 -1.60 7.63 -2.68
CA GLU A 194 -1.23 9.01 -2.91
C GLU A 194 -2.31 10.01 -2.49
N LYS A 195 -3.57 9.74 -2.83
CA LYS A 195 -4.69 10.57 -2.35
C LYS A 195 -4.81 10.61 -0.84
N VAL A 196 -4.49 9.51 -0.16
CA VAL A 196 -4.42 9.46 1.31
C VAL A 196 -3.29 10.35 1.82
N ARG A 197 -2.09 10.31 1.22
CA ARG A 197 -0.97 11.21 1.58
C ARG A 197 -1.38 12.68 1.45
N GLN A 198 -1.96 13.06 0.30
CA GLN A 198 -2.43 14.43 0.07
C GLN A 198 -3.53 14.84 1.05
N THR A 199 -4.45 13.93 1.38
CA THR A 199 -5.50 14.18 2.38
C THR A 199 -4.91 14.46 3.76
N ILE A 200 -3.93 13.66 4.21
CA ILE A 200 -3.26 13.88 5.49
C ILE A 200 -2.48 15.19 5.47
N LYS A 201 -1.69 15.46 4.42
CA LYS A 201 -0.94 16.71 4.21
C LYS A 201 -1.87 17.93 4.34
N ARG A 202 -3.00 17.93 3.64
CA ARG A 202 -4.03 18.99 3.73
C ARG A 202 -4.60 19.12 5.15
N LYS A 203 -4.87 18.01 5.85
CA LYS A 203 -5.39 18.05 7.23
C LYS A 203 -4.37 18.56 8.25
N ILE A 204 -3.07 18.37 8.02
CA ILE A 204 -1.98 18.91 8.86
C ILE A 204 -1.84 20.41 8.63
N SER A 205 -1.87 20.86 7.36
CA SER A 205 -1.70 22.28 6.99
C SER A 205 -2.90 23.18 7.31
N ARG A 206 -4.03 22.61 7.76
CA ARG A 206 -5.18 23.41 8.20
C ARG A 206 -4.82 24.20 9.47
N LYS A 207 -5.02 25.51 9.43
CA LYS A 207 -4.96 26.38 10.62
C LYS A 207 -6.07 25.97 11.59
N ASP A 208 -5.81 26.03 12.89
CA ASP A 208 -6.80 25.75 13.96
C ASP A 208 -7.95 26.77 13.99
N SER A 209 -7.86 27.83 13.18
CA SER A 209 -8.82 28.90 13.05
C SER A 209 -9.59 28.82 11.72
N ALA A 210 -10.83 28.35 11.75
CA ALA A 210 -11.87 28.89 10.88
C ALA A 210 -13.25 28.58 11.49
N PHE A 211 -13.85 29.65 11.98
CA PHE A 211 -15.29 29.84 12.13
C PHE A 211 -15.96 29.79 10.74
N ASP A 212 -15.74 28.73 9.97
CA ASP A 212 -16.40 28.52 8.67
C ASP A 212 -17.68 27.74 8.94
N SER A 213 -18.80 28.45 9.09
CA SER A 213 -20.14 27.92 9.40
C SER A 213 -20.66 26.88 8.41
N ASP A 214 -20.07 26.80 7.21
CA ASP A 214 -20.71 26.17 6.05
C ASP A 214 -20.36 24.68 5.86
N PHE A 215 -19.48 24.10 6.69
CA PHE A 215 -19.11 22.68 6.62
C PHE A 215 -19.45 21.89 7.88
N PRO A 216 -19.97 20.65 7.82
CA PRO A 216 -20.30 19.87 9.02
C PRO A 216 -19.07 19.65 9.93
N VAL A 217 -19.27 19.80 11.25
CA VAL A 217 -18.25 19.70 12.33
C VAL A 217 -17.38 18.45 12.21
N SER A 218 -17.95 17.33 11.74
CA SER A 218 -17.26 16.04 11.56
C SER A 218 -16.11 16.06 10.56
N LYS A 219 -16.05 17.06 9.65
CA LYS A 219 -14.98 17.21 8.65
C LYS A 219 -13.91 18.24 9.03
N ARG A 220 -14.06 18.93 10.17
CA ARG A 220 -13.22 20.08 10.60
C ARG A 220 -11.96 19.70 11.41
N LYS A 221 -11.74 18.44 11.78
CA LYS A 221 -10.64 18.09 12.70
C LYS A 221 -9.27 18.13 12.01
N LYS A 222 -8.36 18.99 12.49
CA LYS A 222 -6.93 18.96 12.17
C LYS A 222 -6.38 17.57 12.47
N SER A 223 -5.52 17.04 11.59
CA SER A 223 -4.88 15.75 11.84
C SER A 223 -3.74 15.93 12.83
N ASN A 224 -3.71 15.08 13.87
CA ASN A 224 -2.60 15.01 14.83
C ASN A 224 -1.46 14.12 14.30
N TYR A 225 -1.32 13.97 12.99
CA TYR A 225 -0.27 13.14 12.39
C TYR A 225 1.08 13.85 12.53
N ASP A 226 2.00 13.22 13.24
CA ASP A 226 3.35 13.72 13.48
C ASP A 226 4.32 13.14 12.43
N ILE A 227 4.70 13.98 11.46
CA ILE A 227 5.61 13.59 10.37
C ILE A 227 7.02 13.30 10.90
N GLN A 228 7.50 14.00 11.93
CA GLN A 228 8.83 13.73 12.49
C GLN A 228 8.85 12.36 13.16
N LYS A 229 7.78 12.02 13.88
CA LYS A 229 7.67 10.73 14.57
C LYS A 229 7.36 9.57 13.64
N TYR A 230 6.48 9.74 12.66
CA TYR A 230 5.96 8.63 11.84
C TYR A 230 6.53 8.60 10.41
N GLY A 231 7.20 9.66 9.95
CA GLY A 231 7.67 9.79 8.57
C GLY A 231 6.58 10.29 7.63
N VAL A 232 6.80 10.14 6.32
CA VAL A 232 5.77 10.41 5.31
C VAL A 232 4.67 9.34 5.44
N PRO A 233 3.37 9.69 5.41
CA PRO A 233 2.31 8.69 5.43
C PRO A 233 2.46 7.69 4.28
N ILE A 234 2.32 6.38 4.57
CA ILE A 234 2.42 5.32 3.56
C ILE A 234 3.76 5.43 2.81
N ASN A 235 4.86 5.54 3.55
CA ASN A 235 6.20 5.61 2.98
C ASN A 235 6.67 4.25 2.45
N GLN A 236 7.83 4.22 1.80
CA GLN A 236 8.39 3.00 1.21
C GLN A 236 8.69 1.91 2.25
N GLU A 237 9.12 2.27 3.48
CA GLU A 237 9.34 1.30 4.56
C GLU A 237 8.02 0.58 4.92
N ASP A 238 6.96 1.34 5.18
CA ASP A 238 5.63 0.81 5.53
C ASP A 238 5.06 -0.07 4.40
N MET A 239 5.26 0.33 3.13
CA MET A 239 4.84 -0.44 1.96
C MET A 239 5.55 -1.79 1.87
N ILE A 240 6.89 -1.81 2.04
CA ILE A 240 7.69 -3.04 2.04
C ILE A 240 7.27 -3.95 3.19
N ALA A 241 7.14 -3.40 4.41
CA ALA A 241 6.72 -4.16 5.57
C ALA A 241 5.33 -4.80 5.38
N THR A 242 4.40 -4.06 4.77
CA THR A 242 3.05 -4.57 4.47
C THR A 242 3.09 -5.66 3.40
N ALA A 243 3.86 -5.48 2.31
CA ALA A 243 4.00 -6.53 1.29
C ALA A 243 4.61 -7.82 1.88
N LEU A 244 5.64 -7.67 2.74
CA LEU A 244 6.26 -8.79 3.43
C LEU A 244 5.32 -9.49 4.41
N SER A 245 4.41 -8.79 5.07
CA SER A 245 3.43 -9.42 5.98
C SER A 245 2.40 -10.26 5.23
N PHE A 246 2.02 -9.84 4.01
CA PHE A 246 1.17 -10.61 3.11
C PHE A 246 1.88 -11.85 2.55
N PHE A 247 3.17 -11.77 2.26
CA PHE A 247 3.96 -12.93 1.80
C PHE A 247 4.39 -13.85 2.94
N GLY A 248 4.70 -13.32 4.12
CA GLY A 248 5.28 -14.06 5.24
C GLY A 248 4.42 -15.23 5.74
N ILE A 249 3.11 -15.20 5.50
CA ILE A 249 2.21 -16.30 5.86
C ILE A 249 2.56 -17.62 5.16
N TYR A 250 3.13 -17.58 3.95
CA TYR A 250 3.51 -18.78 3.20
C TYR A 250 4.77 -19.44 3.78
N PHE A 251 5.65 -18.64 4.38
CA PHE A 251 6.88 -19.13 5.00
C PHE A 251 6.68 -19.57 6.45
N ASP A 252 5.85 -18.86 7.22
CA ASP A 252 5.68 -19.11 8.65
C ASP A 252 4.37 -19.82 8.98
N THR A 253 3.23 -19.19 8.64
CA THR A 253 1.91 -19.63 9.10
C THR A 253 1.47 -20.93 8.44
N PHE A 254 1.69 -21.08 7.13
CA PHE A 254 1.33 -22.29 6.37
C PHE A 254 1.98 -23.55 6.95
N PRO A 255 3.32 -23.65 7.05
CA PRO A 255 3.95 -24.86 7.56
C PRO A 255 3.74 -25.04 9.06
N ARG A 256 3.85 -23.97 9.87
CA ARG A 256 3.84 -24.11 11.35
C ARG A 256 2.44 -24.25 11.95
N ARG A 257 1.42 -23.61 11.36
CA ARG A 257 0.07 -23.55 11.96
C ARG A 257 -0.97 -24.36 11.20
N LEU A 258 -0.80 -24.54 9.89
CA LEU A 258 -1.77 -25.26 9.04
C LEU A 258 -1.26 -26.62 8.58
N GLY A 259 0.03 -26.93 8.79
CA GLY A 259 0.65 -28.14 8.26
C GLY A 259 0.77 -28.16 6.73
N ILE A 260 0.63 -27.01 6.07
CA ILE A 260 0.77 -26.88 4.61
C ILE A 260 2.24 -26.60 4.30
N VAL A 261 2.94 -27.57 3.74
CA VAL A 261 4.33 -27.42 3.30
C VAL A 261 4.35 -27.18 1.79
N LEU A 262 4.80 -25.98 1.40
CA LEU A 262 4.97 -25.61 0.00
C LEU A 262 6.33 -26.12 -0.49
N GLN A 263 6.38 -26.53 -1.75
CA GLN A 263 7.66 -26.78 -2.41
C GLN A 263 8.41 -25.46 -2.60
N GLU A 264 9.75 -25.50 -2.60
CA GLU A 264 10.58 -24.31 -2.80
C GLU A 264 10.20 -23.55 -4.09
N ARG A 265 9.98 -24.27 -5.19
CA ARG A 265 9.52 -23.70 -6.45
C ARG A 265 8.18 -22.98 -6.33
N GLU A 266 7.23 -23.56 -5.61
CA GLU A 266 5.92 -22.96 -5.38
C GLU A 266 6.02 -21.67 -4.54
N LEU A 267 6.90 -21.66 -3.54
CA LEU A 267 7.18 -20.46 -2.75
C LEU A 267 7.83 -19.34 -3.58
N LEU A 268 8.77 -19.70 -4.48
CA LEU A 268 9.40 -18.74 -5.40
C LEU A 268 8.41 -18.20 -6.44
N ASP A 269 7.53 -19.05 -6.96
CA ASP A 269 6.47 -18.64 -7.88
C ASP A 269 5.47 -17.69 -7.17
N ILE A 270 5.09 -17.96 -5.92
CA ILE A 270 4.27 -17.04 -5.10
C ILE A 270 5.01 -15.73 -4.82
N LEU A 271 6.30 -15.78 -4.48
CA LEU A 271 7.12 -14.59 -4.26
C LEU A 271 7.14 -13.69 -5.51
N ALA A 272 7.19 -14.28 -6.71
CA ALA A 272 7.15 -13.53 -7.96
C ALA A 272 5.82 -12.78 -8.16
N VAL A 273 4.71 -13.23 -7.57
CA VAL A 273 3.43 -12.50 -7.59
C VAL A 273 3.45 -11.27 -6.67
N TRP A 274 4.11 -11.38 -5.51
CA TRP A 274 4.19 -10.31 -4.51
C TRP A 274 5.28 -9.26 -4.78
N ARG A 275 6.28 -9.63 -5.58
CA ARG A 275 7.42 -8.78 -5.96
C ARG A 275 7.07 -7.83 -7.09
#